data_AF-A0A4Q1BAK8-F1
#
_entry.id   AF-A0A4Q1BAK8-F1
#
_cell.length_a   1.000
_cell.length_b   1.000
_cell.length_c   1.000
_cell.angle_alpha   90.00
_cell.angle_beta   90.00
_cell.angle_gamma   90.00
#
_symmetry.space_group_name_H-M   'P 1'
#
loop_
_entity.id
_entity.type
_entity.pdbx_description
1 polymer ?
#
loop_
_entity_poly.entity_id
_entity_poly.type
_entity_poly.pdbx_seq_one_letter_code
_entity_poly.pdbx_strand_id
1 'polypeptide(L)'
;MISLPFKAHFGAHFTYAGGFFLWAWTLFLGMASVGLATEFAITIMGPRFISFFLIPWILVNVSVATLPHDLQPWIYRYGVAMPFYNVGRIIRTIIFDTKNEIGRNMGVLLGWTGMSIFTICLATWLFRRESVNAHRKGVGENEYDAPERMAKEAEQV
;
A
#
# COMPACT_ATOMS: atom_id res chain seq x y z
N MET A 1 -23.81 4.48 11.14
CA MET A 1 -23.56 5.05 9.80
C MET A 1 -23.54 6.57 9.91
N ILE A 2 -22.36 7.20 9.92
CA ILE A 2 -22.22 8.63 10.21
C ILE A 2 -22.68 9.55 9.06
N SER A 3 -23.05 8.98 7.90
CA SER A 3 -23.51 9.69 6.68
C SER A 3 -25.01 10.00 6.65
N LEU A 4 -25.83 9.33 7.45
CA LEU A 4 -27.28 9.55 7.57
C LEU A 4 -27.66 10.98 8.02
N PRO A 5 -27.02 11.58 9.04
CA PRO A 5 -27.36 12.95 9.45
C PRO A 5 -27.00 14.01 8.40
N PHE A 6 -26.06 13.72 7.48
CA PHE A 6 -25.64 14.65 6.42
C PHE A 6 -26.46 14.53 5.13
N LYS A 7 -27.48 13.66 5.08
CA LYS A 7 -28.30 13.40 3.89
C LYS A 7 -27.45 13.21 2.63
N ALA A 8 -26.36 12.44 2.71
CA ALA A 8 -25.51 12.19 1.55
C ALA A 8 -26.33 11.45 0.47
N HIS A 9 -26.57 12.12 -0.66
CA HIS A 9 -27.32 11.56 -1.78
C HIS A 9 -26.42 10.60 -2.58
N PHE A 10 -26.50 9.31 -2.27
CA PHE A 10 -25.83 8.24 -3.04
C PHE A 10 -26.64 7.77 -4.26
N GLY A 11 -27.78 8.42 -4.51
CA GLY A 11 -28.78 8.03 -5.51
C GLY A 11 -28.81 8.87 -6.79
N ALA A 12 -27.79 9.71 -7.04
CA ALA A 12 -27.85 10.66 -8.16
C ALA A 12 -27.77 9.97 -9.53
N HIS A 13 -26.85 9.01 -9.70
CA HIS A 13 -26.66 8.25 -10.95
C HIS A 13 -26.88 6.73 -10.79
N PHE A 14 -26.75 6.20 -9.56
CA PHE A 14 -26.87 4.77 -9.26
C PHE A 14 -27.99 4.53 -8.24
N THR A 15 -28.51 3.29 -8.16
CA THR A 15 -29.38 2.88 -7.04
C THR A 15 -28.68 3.17 -5.71
N TYR A 16 -29.39 3.65 -4.70
CA TYR A 16 -28.81 4.03 -3.40
C TYR A 16 -27.86 2.97 -2.82
N ALA A 17 -28.23 1.68 -2.92
CA ALA A 17 -27.39 0.56 -2.50
C ALA A 17 -26.11 0.40 -3.36
N GLY A 18 -26.21 0.61 -4.68
CA GLY A 18 -25.08 0.53 -5.61
C GLY A 18 -24.10 1.69 -5.43
N GLY A 19 -24.61 2.93 -5.27
CA GLY A 19 -23.78 4.10 -4.99
C GLY A 19 -23.05 3.98 -3.65
N PHE A 20 -23.72 3.46 -2.62
CA PHE A 20 -23.10 3.18 -1.32
C PHE A 20 -22.00 2.10 -1.41
N PHE A 21 -22.26 1.00 -2.13
CA PHE A 21 -21.27 -0.07 -2.30
C PHE A 21 -20.04 0.40 -3.08
N LEU A 22 -20.24 1.13 -4.18
CA LEU A 22 -19.14 1.71 -4.96
C LEU A 22 -18.32 2.70 -4.13
N TRP A 23 -18.97 3.52 -3.32
CA TRP A 23 -18.30 4.43 -2.39
C TRP A 23 -17.46 3.68 -1.36
N ALA A 24 -18.06 2.68 -0.68
CA ALA A 24 -17.37 1.88 0.33
C ALA A 24 -16.20 1.10 -0.26
N TRP A 25 -16.38 0.49 -1.43
CA TRP A 25 -15.35 -0.24 -2.16
C TRP A 25 -14.20 0.66 -2.59
N THR A 26 -14.50 1.86 -3.07
CA THR A 26 -13.48 2.84 -3.47
C THR A 26 -12.64 3.31 -2.28
N LEU A 27 -13.27 3.58 -1.14
CA LEU A 27 -12.55 3.93 0.09
C LEU A 27 -11.69 2.77 0.59
N PHE A 28 -12.22 1.54 0.54
CA PHE A 28 -11.47 0.34 0.88
C PHE A 28 -10.22 0.19 -0.01
N LEU A 29 -10.36 0.31 -1.34
CA LEU A 29 -9.23 0.25 -2.26
C LEU A 29 -8.22 1.40 -2.05
N GLY A 30 -8.70 2.61 -1.79
CA GLY A 30 -7.85 3.76 -1.50
C GLY A 30 -6.97 3.52 -0.28
N MET A 31 -7.57 3.04 0.82
CA MET A 31 -6.84 2.72 2.04
C MET A 31 -5.96 1.48 1.89
N ALA A 32 -6.41 0.45 1.17
CA ALA A 32 -5.62 -0.75 0.90
C ALA A 32 -4.35 -0.42 0.10
N SER A 33 -4.45 0.44 -0.92
CA SER A 33 -3.30 0.87 -1.70
C SER A 33 -2.20 1.51 -0.85
N VAL A 34 -2.54 2.46 0.03
CA VAL A 34 -1.53 3.16 0.85
C VAL A 34 -1.12 2.36 2.09
N GLY A 35 -2.03 1.56 2.65
CA GLY A 35 -1.75 0.68 3.78
C GLY A 35 -0.75 -0.42 3.40
N LEU A 36 -0.97 -1.10 2.27
CA LEU A 36 -0.05 -2.12 1.77
C LEU A 36 1.31 -1.54 1.38
N ALA A 37 1.34 -0.34 0.79
CA ALA A 37 2.59 0.36 0.52
C ALA A 37 3.38 0.67 1.82
N THR A 38 2.68 0.96 2.91
CA THR A 38 3.30 1.18 4.23
C THR A 38 3.86 -0.13 4.81
N GLU A 39 3.14 -1.24 4.67
CA GLU A 39 3.60 -2.57 5.12
C GLU A 39 4.89 -2.98 4.41
N PHE A 40 4.97 -2.74 3.09
CA PHE A 40 6.18 -2.95 2.30
C PHE A 40 7.35 -2.10 2.80
N ALA A 41 7.10 -0.81 3.08
CA ALA A 41 8.12 0.09 3.58
C ALA A 41 8.66 -0.33 4.96
N ILE A 42 7.78 -0.81 5.86
CA ILE A 42 8.17 -1.37 7.16
C ILE A 42 9.05 -2.60 6.97
N THR A 43 8.69 -3.48 6.04
CA THR A 43 9.44 -4.72 5.78
C THR A 43 10.87 -4.43 5.31
N ILE A 44 11.09 -3.38 4.52
CA ILE A 44 12.42 -3.03 4.00
C ILE A 44 13.25 -2.18 4.96
N MET A 45 12.68 -1.11 5.51
CA MET A 45 13.43 -0.11 6.30
C MET A 45 13.37 -0.36 7.81
N GLY A 46 12.49 -1.24 8.26
CA GLY A 46 12.20 -1.46 9.68
C GLY A 46 11.37 -0.33 10.31
N PRO A 47 10.83 -0.55 11.52
CA PRO A 47 9.90 0.39 12.17
C PRO A 47 10.53 1.74 12.53
N ARG A 48 11.86 1.80 12.69
CA ARG A 48 12.56 2.98 13.20
C ARG A 48 12.65 4.13 12.19
N PHE A 49 12.66 3.83 10.89
CA PHE A 49 12.81 4.83 9.83
C PHE A 49 11.54 5.06 9.01
N ILE A 50 10.41 4.50 9.46
CA ILE A 50 9.13 4.59 8.73
C ILE A 50 8.64 6.03 8.51
N SER A 51 8.85 6.92 9.47
CA SER A 51 8.39 8.30 9.40
C SER A 51 9.01 9.07 8.23
N PHE A 52 10.27 8.76 7.88
CA PHE A 52 10.96 9.36 6.73
C PHE A 52 10.35 8.95 5.39
N PHE A 53 9.71 7.78 5.33
CA PHE A 53 8.97 7.33 4.15
C PHE A 53 7.54 7.86 4.14
N LEU A 54 6.84 7.79 5.28
CA LEU A 54 5.44 8.18 5.40
C LEU A 54 5.22 9.66 5.08
N ILE A 55 6.09 10.56 5.55
CA ILE A 55 5.89 12.00 5.37
C ILE A 55 5.91 12.38 3.87
N PRO A 56 6.95 12.08 3.08
CA PRO A 56 6.93 12.33 1.63
C PRO A 56 5.81 11.58 0.91
N TRP A 57 5.51 10.34 1.31
CA TRP A 57 4.47 9.55 0.68
C TRP A 57 3.08 10.17 0.80
N ILE A 58 2.76 10.68 2.00
CA ILE A 58 1.50 11.40 2.24
C ILE A 58 1.50 12.72 1.47
N LEU A 59 2.61 13.48 1.46
CA LEU A 59 2.69 14.76 0.76
C LEU A 59 2.47 14.61 -0.76
N VAL A 60 3.07 13.60 -1.37
CA VAL A 60 2.91 13.32 -2.81
C VAL A 60 1.45 12.97 -3.15
N ASN A 61 0.76 12.25 -2.26
CA ASN A 61 -0.64 11.87 -2.44
C ASN A 61 -1.62 13.03 -2.21
N VAL A 62 -1.40 13.84 -1.17
CA VAL A 62 -2.32 14.92 -0.76
C VAL A 62 -2.15 16.16 -1.64
N SER A 63 -0.93 16.47 -2.08
CA SER A 63 -0.64 17.67 -2.91
C SER A 63 -1.45 17.75 -4.20
N VAL A 64 -1.79 16.60 -4.78
CA VAL A 64 -2.56 16.50 -6.03
C VAL A 64 -4.06 16.36 -5.81
N ALA A 65 -4.53 16.12 -4.59
CA ALA A 65 -5.93 15.82 -4.30
C ALA A 65 -6.82 17.07 -4.11
N THR A 66 -6.21 18.21 -3.76
CA THR A 66 -6.93 19.44 -3.37
C THR A 66 -7.41 20.24 -4.57
N LEU A 67 -6.59 20.40 -5.61
CA LEU A 67 -6.93 21.18 -6.79
C LEU A 67 -7.42 20.30 -7.96
N PRO A 68 -8.33 20.82 -8.82
CA PRO A 68 -8.63 20.22 -10.11
C PRO A 68 -7.39 20.16 -11.02
N HIS A 69 -7.30 19.13 -11.86
CA HIS A 69 -6.15 18.92 -12.75
C HIS A 69 -5.88 20.08 -13.71
N ASP A 70 -6.93 20.77 -14.15
CA ASP A 70 -6.83 21.91 -15.09
C ASP A 70 -6.19 23.15 -14.44
N LEU A 71 -6.23 23.26 -13.10
CA LEU A 71 -5.67 24.38 -12.34
C LEU A 71 -4.27 24.08 -11.80
N GLN A 72 -3.77 22.85 -11.99
CA GLN A 72 -2.49 22.42 -11.46
C GLN A 72 -1.34 22.81 -12.40
N PRO A 73 -0.21 23.31 -11.86
CA PRO A 73 1.03 23.45 -12.61
C PRO A 73 1.47 22.12 -13.24
N TRP A 74 2.27 22.20 -14.30
CA TRP A 74 2.72 21.03 -15.07
C TRP A 74 3.39 19.93 -14.21
N ILE A 75 4.08 20.31 -13.13
CA ILE A 75 4.76 19.40 -12.20
C ILE A 75 3.77 18.50 -11.47
N TYR A 76 2.57 18.98 -11.14
CA TYR A 76 1.57 18.21 -10.39
C TYR A 76 0.69 17.31 -11.28
N ARG A 77 0.93 17.29 -12.59
CA ARG A 77 0.15 16.46 -13.54
C ARG A 77 0.28 14.96 -13.32
N TYR A 78 1.25 14.50 -12.52
CA TYR A 78 1.33 13.09 -12.09
C TYR A 78 0.12 12.66 -11.24
N GLY A 79 -0.68 13.61 -10.73
CA GLY A 79 -1.84 13.33 -9.88
C GLY A 79 -2.85 12.35 -10.47
N VAL A 80 -2.96 12.25 -11.80
CA VAL A 80 -3.85 11.30 -12.48
C VAL A 80 -3.52 9.84 -12.11
N ALA A 81 -2.25 9.55 -11.83
CA ALA A 81 -1.83 8.23 -11.39
C ALA A 81 -2.04 8.00 -9.89
N MET A 82 -2.19 9.03 -9.05
CA MET A 82 -2.19 8.88 -7.60
C MET A 82 -3.53 8.34 -7.05
N PRO A 83 -3.52 7.47 -6.03
CA PRO A 83 -4.74 6.86 -5.50
C PRO A 83 -5.72 7.88 -4.92
N PHE A 84 -5.26 8.86 -4.14
CA PHE A 84 -6.14 9.86 -3.51
C PHE A 84 -6.85 10.78 -4.51
N TYR A 85 -6.19 11.15 -5.61
CA TYR A 85 -6.80 11.91 -6.69
C TYR A 85 -7.96 11.12 -7.34
N ASN A 86 -7.73 9.83 -7.61
CA ASN A 86 -8.73 8.94 -8.21
C ASN A 86 -9.92 8.69 -7.29
N VAL A 87 -9.68 8.49 -5.98
CA VAL A 87 -10.75 8.36 -4.96
C VAL A 87 -11.62 9.62 -4.94
N GLY A 88 -11.01 10.81 -4.89
CA GLY A 88 -11.74 12.08 -4.85
C GLY A 88 -12.64 12.28 -6.07
N ARG A 89 -12.19 11.85 -7.26
CA ARG A 89 -13.01 11.90 -8.48
C ARG A 89 -14.20 10.95 -8.41
N ILE A 90 -13.99 9.70 -8.00
CA ILE A 90 -15.07 8.71 -7.88
C ILE A 90 -16.13 9.18 -6.88
N ILE A 91 -15.72 9.69 -5.71
CA ILE A 91 -16.67 10.20 -4.70
C ILE A 91 -17.49 11.36 -5.26
N ARG A 92 -16.86 12.32 -5.95
CA ARG A 92 -17.58 13.42 -6.59
C ARG A 92 -18.55 12.93 -7.67
N THR A 93 -18.18 11.92 -8.45
CA THR A 93 -19.08 11.30 -9.43
C THR A 93 -20.28 10.62 -8.76
N ILE A 94 -20.07 9.89 -7.66
CA ILE A 94 -21.15 9.19 -6.95
C ILE A 94 -22.16 10.17 -6.32
N ILE A 95 -21.67 11.27 -5.73
CA ILE A 95 -22.51 12.21 -4.97
C ILE A 95 -23.13 13.28 -5.87
N PHE A 96 -22.36 13.81 -6.84
CA PHE A 96 -22.76 14.98 -7.64
C PHE A 96 -23.06 14.66 -9.10
N ASP A 97 -23.06 13.38 -9.50
CA ASP A 97 -23.30 12.95 -10.89
C ASP A 97 -22.45 13.72 -11.92
N THR A 98 -21.15 13.81 -11.63
CA THR A 98 -20.17 14.43 -12.55
C THR A 98 -19.72 13.43 -13.62
N LYS A 99 -18.88 13.86 -14.58
CA LYS A 99 -18.38 13.02 -15.68
C LYS A 99 -18.01 11.61 -15.22
N ASN A 100 -18.61 10.60 -15.84
CA ASN A 100 -18.43 9.20 -15.48
C ASN A 100 -17.10 8.64 -15.99
N GLU A 101 -16.05 8.81 -15.18
CA GLU A 101 -14.74 8.18 -15.39
C GLU A 101 -14.43 7.15 -14.30
N ILE A 102 -15.45 6.59 -13.66
CA ILE A 102 -15.32 5.68 -12.51
C ILE A 102 -14.48 4.45 -12.89
N GLY A 103 -14.73 3.86 -14.07
CA GLY A 103 -14.01 2.67 -14.53
C GLY A 103 -12.50 2.90 -14.65
N ARG A 104 -12.07 4.04 -15.23
CA ARG A 104 -10.64 4.39 -15.35
C ARG A 104 -10.00 4.60 -13.99
N ASN A 105 -10.65 5.39 -13.13
CA ASN A 105 -10.14 5.72 -11.81
C ASN A 105 -10.06 4.47 -10.90
N MET A 106 -11.03 3.57 -11.00
CA MET A 106 -11.01 2.28 -10.30
C MET A 106 -9.90 1.36 -10.82
N GLY A 107 -9.65 1.34 -12.13
CA GLY A 107 -8.55 0.58 -12.71
C GLY A 107 -7.19 1.02 -12.16
N VAL A 108 -6.98 2.33 -12.01
CA VAL A 108 -5.75 2.87 -11.39
C VAL A 108 -5.62 2.44 -9.93
N LEU A 109 -6.71 2.51 -9.15
CA LEU A 109 -6.72 2.05 -7.76
C LEU A 109 -6.39 0.56 -7.62
N LEU A 110 -6.99 -0.28 -8.48
CA LEU A 110 -6.67 -1.71 -8.52
C LEU A 110 -5.22 -1.96 -8.95
N GLY A 111 -4.69 -1.17 -9.88
CA GLY A 111 -3.29 -1.22 -10.30
C GLY A 111 -2.33 -0.97 -9.13
N TRP A 112 -2.59 0.06 -8.32
CA TRP A 112 -1.78 0.33 -7.12
C TRP A 112 -1.89 -0.74 -6.04
N THR A 113 -3.10 -1.22 -5.78
CA THR A 113 -3.32 -2.31 -4.83
C THR A 113 -2.59 -3.57 -5.29
N GLY A 114 -2.71 -3.94 -6.57
CA GLY A 114 -2.01 -5.08 -7.16
C GLY A 114 -0.50 -4.92 -7.12
N MET A 115 0.03 -3.73 -7.44
CA MET A 115 1.46 -3.45 -7.33
C MET A 115 1.96 -3.57 -5.89
N SER A 116 1.19 -3.08 -4.92
CA SER A 116 1.55 -3.19 -3.50
C SER A 116 1.57 -4.64 -3.03
N ILE A 117 0.57 -5.45 -3.40
CA ILE A 117 0.57 -6.90 -3.12
C ILE A 117 1.80 -7.57 -3.74
N PHE A 118 2.10 -7.28 -5.01
CA PHE A 118 3.26 -7.83 -5.70
C PHE A 118 4.57 -7.49 -4.97
N THR A 119 4.74 -6.24 -4.54
CA THR A 119 5.95 -5.80 -3.83
C THR A 119 6.12 -6.50 -2.48
N ILE A 120 5.04 -6.74 -1.73
CA ILE A 120 5.07 -7.47 -0.47
C ILE A 120 5.40 -8.95 -0.69
N CYS A 121 4.78 -9.59 -1.68
CA CYS A 121 5.08 -10.98 -2.03
C CYS A 121 6.56 -11.14 -2.41
N LEU A 122 7.09 -10.20 -3.19
CA LEU A 122 8.49 -10.20 -3.60
C LEU A 122 9.43 -9.98 -2.40
N ALA A 123 9.15 -9.00 -1.54
CA ALA A 123 9.93 -8.75 -0.33
C ALA A 123 9.97 -9.99 0.57
N THR A 124 8.80 -10.56 0.87
CA THR A 124 8.69 -11.76 1.70
C THR A 124 9.49 -12.93 1.13
N TRP A 125 9.48 -13.09 -0.20
CA TRP A 125 10.25 -14.14 -0.87
C TRP A 125 11.76 -13.91 -0.76
N LEU A 126 12.23 -12.66 -0.91
CA LEU A 126 13.64 -12.32 -0.76
C LEU A 126 14.14 -12.54 0.68
N PHE A 127 13.42 -12.00 1.67
CA PHE A 127 13.77 -12.18 3.10
C PHE A 127 13.73 -13.64 3.53
N ARG A 128 12.78 -14.43 3.00
CA ARG A 128 12.73 -15.88 3.24
C ARG A 128 13.94 -16.60 2.64
N ARG A 129 14.39 -16.22 1.44
CA ARG A 129 15.60 -16.81 0.86
C ARG A 129 16.84 -16.49 1.68
N GLU A 130 16.95 -15.27 2.17
CA GLU A 130 18.06 -14.85 3.01
C GLU A 130 18.09 -15.59 4.35
N SER A 131 16.95 -15.72 5.03
CA SER A 131 16.87 -16.44 6.31
C SER A 131 17.16 -17.94 6.18
N VAL A 132 16.69 -18.58 5.12
CA VAL A 132 17.01 -19.99 4.83
C VAL A 132 18.51 -20.17 4.52
N ASN A 133 19.12 -19.23 3.79
CA ASN A 133 20.55 -19.28 3.50
C ASN A 133 21.40 -19.01 4.76
N ALA A 134 20.99 -18.07 5.62
CA ALA A 134 21.66 -17.80 6.89
C ALA A 134 21.57 -19.00 7.84
N HIS A 135 20.41 -19.65 7.94
CA HIS A 135 20.25 -20.85 8.76
C HIS A 135 21.10 -22.01 8.23
N ARG A 136 21.16 -22.22 6.91
CA ARG A 136 22.03 -23.22 6.28
C ARG A 136 23.52 -23.00 6.57
N LYS A 137 23.98 -21.73 6.54
CA LYS A 137 25.37 -21.40 6.90
C LYS A 137 25.66 -21.68 8.38
N GLY A 138 24.77 -21.26 9.28
CA GLY A 138 24.94 -21.50 10.72
C GLY A 138 24.93 -22.99 11.10
N VAL A 139 24.13 -23.83 10.43
CA VAL A 139 24.18 -25.29 10.64
C VAL A 139 25.51 -25.86 10.14
N GLY A 140 25.99 -25.43 8.96
CA GLY A 140 27.28 -25.88 8.43
C GLY A 140 28.48 -25.47 9.28
N GLU A 141 28.48 -24.24 9.83
CA GLU A 141 29.51 -23.77 10.77
C GLU A 141 29.50 -24.58 12.08
N ASN A 142 28.32 -24.84 12.65
CA ASN A 142 28.20 -25.66 13.87
C ASN A 142 28.64 -27.12 13.65
N GLU A 143 28.36 -27.70 12.47
CA GLU A 143 28.77 -29.06 12.13
C GLU A 143 30.28 -29.17 11.89
N TYR A 144 30.90 -28.12 11.34
CA TYR A 144 32.36 -28.03 11.15
C TYR A 144 33.13 -27.80 12.47
N ASP A 145 32.59 -26.98 13.37
CA ASP A 145 33.21 -26.68 14.68
C ASP A 145 32.98 -27.79 15.73
N ALA A 146 32.03 -28.71 15.50
CA ALA A 146 31.72 -29.81 16.40
C ALA A 146 32.94 -30.70 16.78
N PRO A 147 33.75 -31.21 15.82
CA PRO A 147 34.92 -32.02 16.15
C PRO A 147 36.00 -31.26 16.93
N GLU A 148 36.24 -29.98 16.64
CA GLU A 148 37.20 -29.16 17.41
C GLU A 148 36.72 -28.89 18.85
N ARG A 149 35.42 -28.66 19.04
CA ARG A 149 34.82 -28.51 20.37
C ARG A 149 34.94 -29.78 21.19
N MET A 150 34.64 -30.93 20.59
CA MET A 150 34.77 -32.23 21.25
C MET A 150 36.22 -32.55 21.62
N ALA A 151 37.19 -32.18 20.78
CA ALA A 151 38.61 -32.36 21.09
C ALA A 151 39.06 -31.51 22.30
N LYS A 152 38.60 -30.25 22.39
CA LYS A 152 38.89 -29.37 23.53
C LYS A 152 38.22 -29.82 24.82
N GLU A 153 36.99 -30.35 24.75
CA GLU A 153 36.30 -30.92 25.91
C GLU A 153 36.98 -32.21 26.40
N ALA A 154 37.50 -33.05 25.50
CA ALA A 154 38.22 -34.27 25.85
C ALA A 154 39.61 -33.99 26.48
N GLU A 155 40.25 -32.88 26.15
CA GLU A 155 41.55 -32.47 26.73
C GLU A 155 41.40 -31.84 28.14
N GLN A 156 40.18 -31.45 28.52
CA GLN A 156 39.88 -30.86 29.83
C GLN A 156 39.45 -31.88 30.90
N VAL A 157 39.30 -33.16 30.53
CA VAL A 157 38.93 -34.29 31.43
C VAL A 157 40.15 -35.16 31.71
#